data_AF-A0A350LSY5-F1
#
_entry.id   AF-A0A350LSY5-F1
#
_cell.length_a   1.000
_cell.length_b   1.000
_cell.length_c   1.000
_cell.angle_alpha   90.00
_cell.angle_beta   90.00
_cell.angle_gamma   90.00
#
_symmetry.space_group_name_H-M   'P 1'
#
loop_
_entity.id
_entity.type
_entity.pdbx_description
1 polymer ?
#
loop_
_entity_poly.entity_id
_entity_poly.type
_entity_poly.pdbx_seq_one_letter_code
_entity_poly.pdbx_strand_id
1 'polypeptide(L)'
;MPCALCGREARGFGYCHGLRWDRFPHHRFCSMACLTAGAANARRNHGMIDKTDMETRAIREARRELAEALTEMGLMEPFFDRPAEDIDRLIEACVDGFQASMQRQSDAGDVPF
;
A
#
# COMPACT_ATOMS: atom_id res chain seq x y z
N MET A 1 3.97 9.53 -20.83
CA MET A 1 3.64 8.88 -19.54
C MET A 1 4.93 8.52 -18.81
N PRO A 2 5.10 8.94 -17.56
CA PRO A 2 6.28 8.61 -16.77
C PRO A 2 6.29 7.14 -16.36
N CYS A 3 7.48 6.62 -16.07
CA CYS A 3 7.70 5.31 -15.49
C CYS A 3 7.10 5.28 -14.08
N ALA A 4 6.21 4.32 -13.81
CA ALA A 4 5.52 4.15 -12.53
C ALA A 4 6.46 3.83 -11.34
N LEU A 5 7.76 3.59 -11.60
CA LEU A 5 8.73 3.30 -10.55
C LEU A 5 9.77 4.42 -10.35
N CYS A 6 10.23 5.07 -11.42
CA CYS A 6 11.37 6.00 -11.35
C CYS A 6 11.12 7.35 -12.02
N GLY A 7 9.91 7.61 -12.54
CA GLY A 7 9.52 8.89 -13.12
C GLY A 7 10.08 9.20 -14.52
N ARG A 8 11.12 8.49 -15.01
CA ARG A 8 11.67 8.68 -16.37
C ARG A 8 10.65 8.34 -17.46
N GLU A 9 10.86 8.84 -18.67
CA GLU A 9 9.99 8.51 -19.81
C GLU A 9 9.88 6.98 -20.03
N ALA A 10 8.64 6.47 -20.09
CA ALA A 10 8.37 5.05 -20.31
C ALA A 10 8.72 4.63 -21.74
N ARG A 11 9.20 3.38 -21.91
CA ARG A 11 9.73 2.86 -23.19
C ARG A 11 9.03 1.58 -23.67
N GLY A 12 7.73 1.48 -23.43
CA GLY A 12 6.90 0.38 -23.94
C GLY A 12 6.78 -0.85 -23.01
N PHE A 13 7.44 -0.86 -21.87
CA PHE A 13 7.27 -1.91 -20.85
C PHE A 13 6.00 -1.64 -20.04
N GLY A 14 5.15 -2.65 -19.86
CA GLY A 14 3.84 -2.51 -19.20
C GLY A 14 3.51 -3.65 -18.25
N TYR A 15 2.69 -3.37 -17.24
CA TYR A 15 2.17 -4.35 -16.29
C TYR A 15 0.71 -4.02 -15.96
N CYS A 16 -0.15 -5.04 -16.05
CA CYS A 16 -1.49 -5.01 -15.49
C CYS A 16 -1.65 -6.28 -14.64
N HIS A 17 -2.07 -6.13 -13.38
CA HIS A 17 -2.19 -7.28 -12.49
C HIS A 17 -3.24 -8.26 -13.02
N GLY A 18 -2.85 -9.54 -13.13
CA GLY A 18 -3.69 -10.61 -13.67
C GLY A 18 -4.21 -10.37 -15.11
N LEU A 19 -3.67 -9.40 -15.85
CA LEU A 19 -4.23 -8.92 -17.13
C LEU A 19 -5.72 -8.50 -17.03
N ARG A 20 -6.16 -8.11 -15.83
CA ARG A 20 -7.53 -7.65 -15.54
C ARG A 20 -7.60 -6.13 -15.64
N TRP A 21 -7.58 -5.65 -16.89
CA TRP A 21 -7.60 -4.22 -17.24
C TRP A 21 -8.85 -3.48 -16.76
N ASP A 22 -9.93 -4.23 -16.49
CA ASP A 22 -11.18 -3.75 -15.90
C ASP A 22 -11.05 -3.42 -14.42
N ARG A 23 -10.07 -4.02 -13.72
CA ARG A 23 -9.99 -4.03 -12.26
C ARG A 23 -8.72 -3.39 -11.72
N PHE A 24 -7.61 -3.45 -12.44
CA PHE A 24 -6.32 -2.97 -11.97
C PHE A 24 -5.71 -1.92 -12.89
N PRO A 25 -4.95 -0.97 -12.32
CA PRO A 25 -4.26 0.02 -13.13
C PRO A 25 -3.21 -0.63 -14.04
N HIS A 26 -3.09 -0.09 -15.24
CA HIS A 26 -2.01 -0.45 -16.16
C HIS A 26 -0.81 0.48 -15.96
N HIS A 27 0.28 -0.09 -15.44
CA HIS A 27 1.53 0.60 -15.17
C HIS A 27 2.49 0.53 -16.35
N ARG A 28 3.23 1.61 -16.62
CA ARG A 28 4.26 1.67 -17.67
C ARG A 28 5.65 1.92 -17.07
N PHE A 29 6.69 1.41 -17.72
CA PHE A 29 8.06 1.49 -17.23
C PHE A 29 9.07 1.90 -18.31
N CYS A 30 10.20 2.47 -17.89
CA CYS A 30 11.27 2.92 -18.78
C CYS A 30 12.28 1.81 -19.16
N SER A 31 12.28 0.68 -18.45
CA SER A 31 13.22 -0.43 -18.65
C SER A 31 12.66 -1.74 -18.10
N MET A 32 13.26 -2.87 -18.49
CA MET A 32 12.99 -4.19 -17.91
C MET A 32 13.25 -4.22 -16.41
N ALA A 33 14.32 -3.57 -15.92
CA ALA A 33 14.62 -3.52 -14.50
C ALA A 33 13.49 -2.84 -13.70
N CYS A 34 12.98 -1.71 -14.20
CA CYS A 34 11.85 -1.02 -13.58
C CYS A 34 10.56 -1.84 -13.67
N LEU A 35 10.32 -2.55 -14.78
CA LEU A 35 9.19 -3.47 -14.91
C LEU A 35 9.27 -4.60 -13.88
N THR A 36 10.42 -5.26 -13.74
CA THR A 36 10.57 -6.38 -12.79
C THR A 36 10.33 -5.92 -11.35
N ALA A 37 10.93 -4.81 -10.94
CA ALA A 37 10.74 -4.28 -9.59
C ALA A 37 9.30 -3.77 -9.36
N GLY A 38 8.73 -3.04 -10.32
CA GLY A 38 7.36 -2.52 -10.23
C GLY A 38 6.30 -3.63 -10.25
N ALA A 39 6.47 -4.65 -11.09
CA ALA A 39 5.58 -5.81 -11.12
C ALA A 39 5.68 -6.64 -9.83
N ALA A 40 6.87 -6.78 -9.25
CA ALA A 40 7.03 -7.42 -7.95
C ALA A 40 6.33 -6.63 -6.84
N ASN A 41 6.42 -5.30 -6.86
CA ASN A 41 5.69 -4.44 -5.93
C ASN A 41 4.17 -4.59 -6.10
N ALA A 42 3.68 -4.42 -7.34
CA ALA A 42 2.27 -4.57 -7.67
C ALA A 42 1.71 -5.97 -7.34
N ARG A 43 2.49 -7.05 -7.49
CA ARG A 43 2.03 -8.39 -7.08
C ARG A 43 1.83 -8.52 -5.58
N ARG A 44 2.66 -7.86 -4.77
CA ARG A 44 2.49 -7.85 -3.31
C ARG A 44 1.35 -6.94 -2.87
N ASN A 45 1.07 -5.90 -3.66
CA ASN A 45 0.09 -4.87 -3.35
C ASN A 45 -1.11 -4.87 -4.31
N HIS A 46 -1.61 -6.06 -4.68
CA HIS A 46 -2.85 -6.26 -5.45
C HIS A 46 -3.02 -5.34 -6.68
N GLY A 47 -1.94 -5.15 -7.45
CA GLY A 47 -1.91 -4.35 -8.67
C GLY A 47 -1.54 -2.88 -8.48
N MET A 48 -1.37 -2.39 -7.26
CA MET A 48 -1.00 -1.01 -6.95
C MET A 48 0.52 -0.88 -6.79
N ILE A 49 1.11 0.21 -7.31
CA ILE A 49 2.55 0.49 -7.16
C ILE A 49 2.78 1.63 -6.17
N ASP A 50 1.95 2.67 -6.25
CA ASP A 50 1.86 3.75 -5.28
C ASP A 50 0.55 3.63 -4.50
N LYS A 51 0.55 4.14 -3.27
CA LYS A 51 -0.70 4.38 -2.53
C LYS A 51 -1.50 5.44 -3.28
N THR A 52 -2.78 5.20 -3.46
CA THR A 52 -3.72 6.20 -3.98
C THR A 52 -3.81 7.39 -3.03
N ASP A 53 -4.26 8.54 -3.54
CA ASP A 53 -4.55 9.71 -2.69
C ASP A 53 -5.58 9.38 -1.61
N MET A 54 -6.53 8.50 -1.92
CA MET A 54 -7.52 7.99 -0.97
C MET A 54 -6.87 7.17 0.15
N GLU A 55 -5.96 6.25 -0.17
CA GLU A 55 -5.21 5.46 0.83
C GLU A 55 -4.30 6.34 1.68
N THR A 56 -3.61 7.31 1.06
CA THR A 56 -2.78 8.29 1.78
C THR A 56 -3.62 9.12 2.75
N ARG A 57 -4.81 9.53 2.33
CA ARG A 57 -5.76 10.24 3.18
C ARG A 57 -6.28 9.36 4.32
N ALA A 58 -6.64 8.12 4.03
CA ALA A 58 -7.12 7.17 5.04
C ALA A 58 -6.07 6.90 6.13
N ILE A 59 -4.79 6.77 5.76
CA ILE A 59 -3.68 6.62 6.71
C ILE A 59 -3.58 7.85 7.63
N ARG A 60 -3.67 9.06 7.06
CA ARG A 60 -3.63 10.30 7.85
C ARG A 60 -4.82 10.42 8.81
N GLU A 61 -6.02 10.02 8.37
CA GLU A 61 -7.23 10.03 9.20
C GLU A 61 -7.13 9.00 10.35
N ALA A 62 -6.52 7.84 10.10
CA ALA A 62 -6.31 6.79 11.11
C ALA A 62 -5.35 7.18 12.25
N ARG A 63 -4.53 8.23 12.08
CA ARG A 63 -3.62 8.71 13.15
C ARG A 63 -4.37 9.12 14.41
N ARG A 64 -5.57 9.68 14.28
CA ARG A 64 -6.37 10.10 15.43
C ARG A 64 -6.81 8.89 16.25
N GLU A 65 -7.39 7.89 15.60
CA GLU A 65 -7.86 6.65 16.24
C GLU A 65 -6.69 5.92 16.94
N LEU A 66 -5.52 5.88 16.29
CA LEU A 66 -4.30 5.33 16.90
C LEU A 66 -3.88 6.11 18.15
N ALA A 67 -3.86 7.43 18.10
CA ALA A 67 -3.48 8.27 19.24
C ALA A 67 -4.46 8.12 20.42
N GLU A 68 -5.75 8.01 20.14
CA GLU A 68 -6.78 7.75 21.15
C GLU A 68 -6.53 6.39 21.84
N ALA A 69 -6.36 5.32 21.06
CA ALA A 69 -6.07 3.99 21.60
C ALA A 69 -4.77 3.95 22.43
N LEU A 70 -3.69 4.59 21.94
CA LEU A 70 -2.43 4.69 22.69
C LEU A 70 -2.57 5.48 23.99
N THR A 71 -3.41 6.52 24.00
CA THR A 71 -3.68 7.33 25.19
C THR A 71 -4.43 6.52 26.24
N GLU A 72 -5.47 5.79 25.83
CA GLU A 72 -6.25 4.91 26.73
C GLU A 72 -5.38 3.83 27.38
N MET A 73 -4.39 3.32 26.66
CA MET A 73 -3.45 2.32 27.16
C MET A 73 -2.28 2.91 27.98
N GLY A 74 -2.16 4.24 28.06
CA GLY A 74 -1.01 4.89 28.69
C GLY A 74 0.31 4.72 27.93
N LEU A 75 0.25 4.50 26.62
CA LEU A 75 1.38 4.22 25.73
C LEU A 75 1.77 5.40 24.83
N MET A 76 1.20 6.59 25.04
CA MET A 76 1.39 7.73 24.13
C MET A 76 2.75 8.43 24.27
N GLU A 77 3.38 8.35 25.45
CA GLU A 77 4.64 9.07 25.76
C GLU A 77 5.77 8.84 24.72
N PRO A 78 6.05 7.61 24.24
CA PRO A 78 7.08 7.36 23.24
C PRO A 78 6.81 7.97 21.85
N PHE A 79 5.59 8.46 21.61
CA PHE A 79 5.12 8.93 20.31
C PHE A 79 5.04 10.46 20.21
N PHE A 80 5.19 11.21 21.31
CA PHE A 80 5.03 12.68 21.31
C PHE A 80 5.98 13.41 20.34
N ASP A 81 7.22 12.94 20.23
CA ASP A 81 8.24 13.56 19.37
C ASP A 81 8.47 12.80 18.05
N ARG A 82 7.57 11.87 17.70
CA ARG A 82 7.72 11.10 16.47
C ARG A 82 7.22 11.87 15.26
N PRO A 83 7.96 11.85 14.14
CA PRO A 83 7.48 12.43 12.91
C PRO A 83 6.24 11.67 12.43
N ALA A 84 5.36 12.38 11.71
CA ALA A 84 4.16 11.81 11.14
C ALA A 84 4.40 10.56 10.27
N GLU A 85 5.55 10.49 9.59
CA GLU A 85 5.95 9.36 8.74
C GLU A 85 6.19 8.07 9.55
N ASP A 86 6.70 8.17 10.77
CA ASP A 86 6.89 7.02 11.65
C ASP A 86 5.53 6.46 12.11
N ILE A 87 4.56 7.35 12.33
CA ILE A 87 3.19 6.98 12.68
C ILE A 87 2.48 6.33 11.48
N ASP A 88 2.63 6.91 10.29
CA ASP A 88 2.09 6.34 9.06
C ASP A 88 2.63 4.93 8.83
N ARG A 89 3.93 4.72 9.04
CA ARG A 89 4.55 3.40 8.91
C ARG A 89 3.96 2.36 9.87
N LEU A 90 3.60 2.75 11.09
CA LEU A 90 2.95 1.86 12.04
C LEU A 90 1.53 1.48 11.56
N ILE A 91 0.75 2.47 11.13
CA ILE A 91 -0.60 2.26 10.60
C ILE A 91 -0.55 1.33 9.39
N GLU A 92 0.36 1.59 8.46
CA GLU A 92 0.58 0.76 7.27
C GLU A 92 0.90 -0.68 7.63
N ALA A 93 1.83 -0.91 8.55
CA ALA A 93 2.19 -2.27 8.97
C ALA A 93 0.98 -3.03 9.57
N CYS A 94 0.14 -2.36 10.35
CA CYS A 94 -1.07 -2.95 10.91
C CYS A 94 -2.12 -3.26 9.82
N VAL A 95 -2.37 -2.33 8.91
CA VAL A 95 -3.35 -2.49 7.82
C VAL A 95 -2.90 -3.58 6.84
N ASP A 96 -1.63 -3.57 6.43
CA ASP A 96 -1.06 -4.57 5.52
C ASP A 96 -1.15 -5.97 6.13
N GLY A 97 -0.81 -6.11 7.42
CA GLY A 97 -0.90 -7.39 8.13
C GLY A 97 -2.35 -7.90 8.26
N PHE A 98 -3.29 -7.01 8.56
CA PHE A 98 -4.71 -7.32 8.64
C PHE A 98 -5.25 -7.77 7.27
N GLN A 99 -5.03 -6.97 6.22
CA GLN A 99 -5.50 -7.27 4.87
C GLN A 99 -4.90 -8.57 4.32
N ALA A 100 -3.60 -8.81 4.53
CA ALA A 100 -2.96 -10.06 4.13
C ALA A 100 -3.58 -11.27 4.86
N SER A 101 -3.94 -11.13 6.13
CA SER A 101 -4.63 -12.18 6.89
C SER A 101 -6.03 -12.44 6.35
N MET A 102 -6.81 -11.39 6.15
CA MET A 102 -8.18 -11.45 5.62
C MET A 102 -8.22 -12.09 4.23
N GLN A 103 -7.26 -11.74 3.37
CA GLN A 103 -7.14 -12.33 2.04
C GLN A 103 -6.86 -13.84 2.13
N ARG A 104 -5.91 -14.27 2.99
CA ARG A 104 -5.63 -15.70 3.19
C ARG A 104 -6.85 -16.48 3.69
N GLN A 105 -7.64 -15.88 4.58
CA GLN A 105 -8.87 -16.49 5.09
C GLN A 105 -9.94 -16.59 3.99
N SER A 106 -10.15 -15.50 3.25
CA SER A 106 -11.07 -15.49 2.11
C SER A 106 -10.69 -16.51 1.03
N ASP A 107 -9.40 -16.64 0.71
CA ASP A 107 -8.87 -17.62 -0.24
C ASP A 107 -9.05 -19.07 0.28
N ALA A 108 -9.04 -19.27 1.60
CA ALA A 108 -9.33 -20.56 2.23
C ALA A 108 -10.84 -20.88 2.29
N GLY A 109 -11.70 -19.96 1.82
CA GLY A 109 -13.15 -20.11 1.84
C GLY A 109 -13.81 -19.67 3.15
N ASP A 110 -13.06 -19.12 4.09
CA ASP A 110 -13.61 -18.44 5.26
C ASP A 110 -14.10 -17.07 4.83
N VAL A 111 -15.42 -16.87 4.80
CA VAL A 111 -15.99 -15.59 4.37
C VAL A 111 -15.75 -14.52 5.44
N PRO A 112 -14.96 -13.46 5.17
CA PRO A 112 -14.84 -12.35 6.08
C PRO A 112 -15.86 -11.26 5.70
N PHE A 113 -16.32 -10.56 6.72
CA PHE A 113 -17.33 -9.48 6.72
C PHE A 113 -17.07 -8.38 5.68
#